data_AF-A0A804LQB1-F1
#
_entry.id   AF-A0A804LQB1-F1
#
_cell.length_a   1.000
_cell.length_b   1.000
_cell.length_c   1.000
_cell.angle_alpha   90.00
_cell.angle_beta   90.00
_cell.angle_gamma   90.00
#
_symmetry.space_group_name_H-M   'P 1'
#
loop_
_entity.id
_entity.type
_entity.pdbx_description
1 polymer ?
#
loop_
_entity_poly.entity_id
_entity_poly.type
_entity_poly.pdbx_seq_one_letter_code
_entity_poly.pdbx_strand_id
1 'polypeptide(L)'
;MEEYLESMKSLRSYMNDLEDDAAKRSVEEQQQRTAIDAHDSDVALVMAQAKQASEEAERLATARAKVGMQMAEKQGRIATLDIECATLKQTLELLRQETASTFVKLCEKRLFYTKRTETLTVKLQEQQEWFSMKNKITRQEPHVAKSQSKQNFIEGEKHVIFNSEGSLDKFNKPGKLYTQLVSAQLKIQDIKSQRSALLLEISRVYQLGPKLLYYYMYLVRLTDMNILLQIKQILEQEKNIIPGFPAALQQMDMKSLEEEYKALQGDKSGEVEYFQSLDETINGMKGILDPVKCQCGLEYNLKLDGEAMDIS
;
A
#
# COMPACT_ATOMS: atom_id res chain seq x y z
N MET A 1 -95.66 78.04 8.68
CA MET A 1 -95.31 77.35 7.42
C MET A 1 -93.81 77.36 7.17
N GLU A 2 -93.09 78.46 7.44
CA GLU A 2 -91.62 78.56 7.34
C GLU A 2 -90.85 77.46 8.09
N GLU A 3 -91.14 77.25 9.38
CA GLU A 3 -90.41 76.28 10.22
C GLU A 3 -90.54 74.83 9.74
N TYR A 4 -91.70 74.48 9.20
CA TYR A 4 -91.93 73.16 8.60
C TYR A 4 -91.11 72.98 7.32
N LEU A 5 -91.05 74.01 6.48
CA LEU A 5 -90.22 74.03 5.29
C LEU A 5 -88.73 73.92 5.62
N GLU A 6 -88.27 74.64 6.65
CA GLU A 6 -86.88 74.57 7.13
C GLU A 6 -86.54 73.18 7.67
N SER A 7 -87.46 72.57 8.43
CA SER A 7 -87.34 71.19 8.93
C SER A 7 -87.24 70.17 7.80
N MET A 8 -88.04 70.32 6.74
CA MET A 8 -88.00 69.43 5.56
C MET A 8 -86.70 69.58 4.76
N LYS A 9 -86.15 70.80 4.64
CA LYS A 9 -84.83 71.01 4.01
C LYS A 9 -83.72 70.35 4.83
N SER A 10 -83.77 70.50 6.16
CA SER A 10 -82.78 69.89 7.06
C SER A 10 -82.82 68.36 7.01
N LEU A 11 -84.03 67.77 6.98
CA LEU A 11 -84.18 66.32 6.84
C LEU A 11 -83.62 65.82 5.50
N ARG A 12 -83.88 66.54 4.40
CA ARG A 12 -83.34 66.20 3.08
C ARG A 12 -81.81 66.27 3.06
N SER A 13 -81.22 67.32 3.65
CA SER A 13 -79.76 67.43 3.77
C SER A 13 -79.19 66.24 4.53
N TYR A 14 -79.76 65.92 5.70
CA TYR A 14 -79.32 64.79 6.52
C TYR A 14 -79.47 63.43 5.81
N MET A 15 -80.57 63.23 5.07
CA MET A 15 -80.74 62.03 4.25
C MET A 15 -79.67 61.90 3.17
N ASN A 16 -79.37 63.00 2.46
CA ASN A 16 -78.30 63.00 1.46
C ASN A 16 -76.93 62.71 2.10
N ASP A 17 -76.62 63.33 3.24
CA ASP A 17 -75.37 63.09 3.96
C ASP A 17 -75.24 61.61 4.39
N LEU A 18 -76.34 60.99 4.84
CA LEU A 18 -76.39 59.56 5.16
C LEU A 18 -76.22 58.66 3.94
N GLU A 19 -76.82 59.02 2.80
CA GLU A 19 -76.67 58.29 1.54
C GLU A 19 -75.23 58.34 1.02
N ASP A 20 -74.60 59.52 1.07
CA ASP A 20 -73.19 59.71 0.71
C ASP A 20 -72.26 58.92 1.65
N ASP A 21 -72.51 58.96 2.96
CA ASP A 21 -71.77 58.16 3.95
C ASP A 21 -71.94 56.65 3.70
N ALA A 22 -73.15 56.20 3.38
CA ALA A 22 -73.42 54.80 3.07
C ALA A 22 -72.72 54.36 1.79
N ALA A 23 -72.72 55.19 0.74
CA ALA A 23 -71.99 54.93 -0.50
C ALA A 23 -70.48 54.84 -0.25
N LYS A 24 -69.92 55.76 0.54
CA LYS A 24 -68.49 55.75 0.91
C LYS A 24 -68.11 54.48 1.67
N ARG A 25 -68.88 54.10 2.69
CA ARG A 25 -68.64 52.85 3.45
C ARG A 25 -68.75 51.62 2.56
N SER A 26 -69.71 51.58 1.63
CA SER A 26 -69.85 50.46 0.69
C SER A 26 -68.62 50.30 -0.22
N VAL A 27 -68.04 51.40 -0.70
CA VAL A 27 -66.80 51.37 -1.49
C VAL A 27 -65.61 50.91 -0.64
N GLU A 28 -65.47 51.41 0.58
CA GLU A 28 -64.40 51.00 1.51
C GLU A 28 -64.49 49.51 1.87
N GLU A 29 -65.71 49.00 2.13
CA GLU A 29 -65.94 47.57 2.39
C GLU A 29 -65.58 46.71 1.18
N GLN A 30 -65.96 47.13 -0.03
CA GLN A 30 -65.62 46.39 -1.25
C GLN A 30 -64.11 46.37 -1.50
N GLN A 31 -63.43 47.50 -1.24
CA GLN A 31 -61.97 47.59 -1.33
C GLN A 31 -61.29 46.66 -0.32
N GLN A 32 -61.78 46.62 0.93
CA GLN A 32 -61.27 45.70 1.95
C GLN A 32 -61.49 44.24 1.56
N ARG A 33 -62.67 43.88 1.03
CA ARG A 33 -62.94 42.52 0.54
C ARG A 33 -61.94 42.09 -0.53
N THR A 34 -61.72 42.93 -1.54
CA THR A 34 -60.73 42.63 -2.60
C THR A 34 -59.31 42.50 -2.06
N ALA A 35 -58.92 43.31 -1.06
CA ALA A 35 -57.61 43.18 -0.42
C ALA A 35 -57.48 41.88 0.38
N ILE A 36 -58.52 41.47 1.10
CA ILE A 36 -58.57 40.19 1.82
C ILE A 36 -58.46 39.02 0.84
N ASP A 37 -59.26 39.02 -0.25
CA ASP A 37 -59.22 37.96 -1.26
C ASP A 37 -57.84 37.81 -1.92
N ALA A 38 -57.16 38.94 -2.16
CA ALA A 38 -55.79 38.93 -2.68
C ALA A 38 -54.80 38.33 -1.67
N HIS A 39 -54.88 38.73 -0.40
CA HIS A 39 -54.04 38.17 0.65
C HIS A 39 -54.29 36.68 0.90
N ASP A 40 -55.55 36.24 0.87
CA ASP A 40 -55.89 34.81 0.98
C ASP A 40 -55.28 33.99 -0.16
N SER A 41 -55.27 34.56 -1.38
CA SER A 41 -54.60 33.95 -2.53
C SER A 41 -53.09 33.86 -2.35
N ASP A 42 -52.45 34.92 -1.84
CA ASP A 42 -51.01 34.94 -1.54
C ASP A 42 -50.65 33.94 -0.43
N VAL A 43 -51.45 33.87 0.63
CA VAL A 43 -51.27 32.91 1.74
C VAL A 43 -51.38 31.48 1.22
N ALA A 44 -52.34 31.18 0.35
CA ALA A 44 -52.47 29.87 -0.28
C ALA A 44 -51.23 29.51 -1.12
N LEU A 45 -50.68 30.48 -1.86
CA LEU A 45 -49.44 30.29 -2.63
C LEU A 45 -48.24 30.00 -1.73
N VAL A 46 -48.06 30.78 -0.65
CA VAL A 46 -46.97 30.58 0.32
C VAL A 46 -47.09 29.21 1.00
N MET A 47 -48.30 28.79 1.38
CA MET A 47 -48.52 27.45 1.95
C MET A 47 -48.15 26.33 0.97
N ALA A 48 -48.49 26.48 -0.32
CA ALA A 48 -48.13 25.51 -1.35
C ALA A 48 -46.60 25.45 -1.56
N GLN A 49 -45.92 26.59 -1.60
CA GLN A 49 -44.47 26.66 -1.71
C GLN A 49 -43.77 26.08 -0.48
N ALA A 50 -44.25 26.37 0.73
CA ALA A 50 -43.72 25.81 1.97
C ALA A 50 -43.84 24.28 2.00
N LYS A 51 -44.97 23.74 1.53
CA LYS A 51 -45.16 22.29 1.40
C LYS A 51 -44.18 21.68 0.39
N GLN A 52 -44.03 22.29 -0.79
CA GLN A 52 -43.07 21.83 -1.80
C GLN A 52 -41.63 21.85 -1.26
N ALA A 53 -41.23 22.91 -0.57
CA ALA A 53 -39.90 23.04 0.02
C ALA A 53 -39.65 21.97 1.09
N SER A 54 -40.65 21.65 1.91
CA SER A 54 -40.58 20.56 2.90
C SER A 54 -40.36 19.20 2.23
N GLU A 55 -41.12 18.90 1.18
CA GLU A 55 -40.96 17.64 0.42
C GLU A 55 -39.59 17.53 -0.27
N GLU A 56 -39.08 18.64 -0.80
CA GLU A 56 -37.74 18.69 -1.39
C GLU A 56 -36.64 18.51 -0.36
N ALA A 57 -36.77 19.13 0.82
CA ALA A 57 -35.85 18.96 1.94
C ALA A 57 -35.78 17.49 2.41
N GLU A 58 -36.90 16.79 2.49
CA GLU A 58 -36.92 15.35 2.81
C GLU A 58 -36.22 14.49 1.74
N ARG A 59 -36.44 14.77 0.46
CA ARG A 59 -35.73 14.09 -0.64
C ARG A 59 -34.24 14.35 -0.59
N LEU A 60 -33.82 15.58 -0.29
CA LEU A 60 -32.41 15.92 -0.13
C LEU A 60 -31.80 15.24 1.11
N ALA A 61 -32.52 15.15 2.22
CA ALA A 61 -32.07 14.46 3.43
C ALA A 61 -31.83 12.96 3.16
N THR A 62 -32.76 12.29 2.48
CA THR A 62 -32.60 10.88 2.11
C THR A 62 -31.45 10.65 1.12
N ALA A 63 -31.28 11.54 0.13
CA ALA A 63 -30.14 11.49 -0.79
C ALA A 63 -28.80 11.71 -0.06
N ARG A 64 -28.74 12.67 0.87
CA ARG A 64 -27.57 12.94 1.72
C ARG A 64 -27.21 11.74 2.57
N ALA A 65 -28.19 11.09 3.21
CA ALA A 65 -27.96 9.88 4.00
C ALA A 65 -27.38 8.74 3.15
N LYS A 66 -27.89 8.55 1.92
CA LYS A 66 -27.35 7.55 0.98
C LYS A 66 -25.90 7.82 0.58
N VAL A 67 -25.56 9.08 0.29
CA VAL A 67 -24.18 9.47 -0.03
C VAL A 67 -23.26 9.26 1.19
N GLY A 68 -23.71 9.64 2.39
CA GLY A 68 -22.97 9.40 3.63
C GLY A 68 -22.64 7.93 3.85
N MET A 69 -23.62 7.03 3.67
CA MET A 69 -23.38 5.58 3.75
C MET A 69 -22.33 5.09 2.72
N GLN A 70 -22.41 5.56 1.47
CA GLN A 70 -21.45 5.18 0.44
C GLN A 70 -20.04 5.72 0.72
N MET A 71 -19.93 6.91 1.28
CA MET A 71 -18.64 7.49 1.69
C MET A 71 -18.02 6.68 2.84
N ALA A 72 -18.80 6.36 3.87
CA ALA A 72 -18.34 5.53 4.98
C ALA A 72 -17.87 4.14 4.51
N GLU A 73 -18.62 3.51 3.62
CA GLU A 73 -18.23 2.22 3.01
C GLU A 73 -16.90 2.33 2.25
N LYS A 74 -16.75 3.35 1.40
CA LYS A 74 -15.50 3.59 0.65
C LYS A 74 -14.33 3.87 1.59
N GLN A 75 -14.53 4.65 2.63
CA GLN A 75 -13.50 4.95 3.62
C GLN A 75 -13.04 3.68 4.35
N GLY A 76 -13.96 2.77 4.69
CA GLY A 76 -13.61 1.46 5.26
C GLY A 76 -12.79 0.58 4.31
N ARG A 77 -13.10 0.60 3.00
CA ARG A 77 -12.31 -0.10 1.99
C ARG A 77 -10.90 0.48 1.84
N ILE A 78 -10.76 1.81 1.86
CA ILE A 78 -9.46 2.49 1.82
C ILE A 78 -8.62 2.09 3.04
N ALA A 79 -9.20 2.16 4.24
CA ALA A 79 -8.48 1.76 5.46
C ALA A 79 -8.02 0.29 5.43
N THR A 80 -8.85 -0.62 4.88
CA THR A 80 -8.45 -2.02 4.67
C THR A 80 -7.26 -2.12 3.71
N LEU A 81 -7.31 -1.42 2.57
CA LEU A 81 -6.22 -1.41 1.58
C LEU A 81 -4.93 -0.82 2.16
N ASP A 82 -5.01 0.21 2.99
CA ASP A 82 -3.82 0.79 3.65
C ASP A 82 -3.12 -0.22 4.57
N ILE A 83 -3.89 -1.03 5.30
CA ILE A 83 -3.36 -2.12 6.13
C ILE A 83 -2.70 -3.19 5.25
N GLU A 84 -3.33 -3.58 4.15
CA GLU A 84 -2.76 -4.54 3.19
C GLU A 84 -1.45 -4.01 2.57
N CYS A 85 -1.41 -2.74 2.17
CA CYS A 85 -0.21 -2.08 1.64
C CYS A 85 0.92 -2.05 2.68
N ALA A 86 0.63 -1.73 3.93
CA ALA A 86 1.61 -1.77 5.01
C ALA A 86 2.17 -3.18 5.22
N THR A 87 1.31 -4.19 5.23
CA THR A 87 1.69 -5.60 5.37
C THR A 87 2.55 -6.07 4.19
N LEU A 88 2.18 -5.70 2.97
CA LEU A 88 2.93 -6.04 1.76
C LEU A 88 4.32 -5.38 1.77
N LYS A 89 4.40 -4.11 2.18
CA LYS A 89 5.66 -3.38 2.34
C LYS A 89 6.59 -4.07 3.35
N GLN A 90 6.05 -4.49 4.50
CA GLN A 90 6.81 -5.22 5.51
C GLN A 90 7.31 -6.57 4.96
N THR A 91 6.46 -7.31 4.26
CA THR A 91 6.81 -8.61 3.65
C THR A 91 7.93 -8.46 2.62
N LEU A 92 7.85 -7.41 1.80
CA LEU A 92 8.85 -7.10 0.80
C LEU A 92 10.21 -6.74 1.41
N GLU A 93 10.22 -6.04 2.55
CA GLU A 93 11.45 -5.72 3.26
C GLU A 93 12.11 -6.97 3.85
N LEU A 94 11.32 -7.88 4.43
CA LEU A 94 11.82 -9.17 4.92
C LEU A 94 12.44 -10.00 3.77
N LEU A 95 11.77 -10.09 2.62
CA LEU A 95 12.30 -10.78 1.45
C LEU A 95 13.61 -10.16 0.94
N ARG A 96 13.72 -8.83 0.95
CA ARG A 96 14.97 -8.14 0.61
C ARG A 96 16.10 -8.51 1.57
N GLN A 97 15.82 -8.53 2.88
CA GLN A 97 16.79 -8.91 3.90
C GLN A 97 17.25 -10.37 3.75
N GLU A 98 16.32 -11.30 3.52
CA GLU A 98 16.64 -12.71 3.27
C GLU A 98 17.47 -12.90 2.00
N THR A 99 17.14 -12.16 0.94
CA THR A 99 17.88 -12.18 -0.33
C THR A 99 19.32 -11.72 -0.10
N ALA A 100 19.53 -10.60 0.59
CA ALA A 100 20.85 -10.07 0.92
C ALA A 100 21.66 -11.05 1.79
N SER A 101 21.04 -11.63 2.82
CA SER A 101 21.66 -12.64 3.69
C SER A 101 22.09 -13.88 2.91
N THR A 102 21.22 -14.38 2.03
CA THR A 102 21.51 -15.55 1.19
C THR A 102 22.62 -15.25 0.18
N PHE A 103 22.64 -14.05 -0.39
CA PHE A 103 23.69 -13.61 -1.31
C PHE A 103 25.06 -13.60 -0.64
N VAL A 104 25.18 -13.07 0.58
CA VAL A 104 26.45 -13.08 1.34
C VAL A 104 26.94 -14.51 1.56
N LYS A 105 26.07 -15.43 2.02
CA LYS A 105 26.42 -16.85 2.21
C LYS A 105 26.89 -17.52 0.91
N LEU A 106 26.31 -17.16 -0.23
CA LEU A 106 26.73 -17.67 -1.54
C LEU A 106 28.10 -17.12 -1.96
N CYS A 107 28.37 -15.84 -1.71
CA CYS A 107 29.68 -15.22 -1.94
C CYS A 107 30.78 -15.89 -1.10
N GLU A 108 30.52 -16.13 0.19
CA GLU A 108 31.43 -16.84 1.09
C GLU A 108 31.73 -18.25 0.59
N LYS A 109 30.70 -19.03 0.21
CA LYS A 109 30.88 -20.36 -0.37
C LYS A 109 31.69 -20.31 -1.66
N ARG A 110 31.41 -19.36 -2.55
CA ARG A 110 32.18 -19.18 -3.79
C ARG A 110 33.65 -18.92 -3.48
N LEU A 111 33.95 -18.01 -2.56
CA LEU A 111 35.32 -17.70 -2.14
C LEU A 111 36.04 -18.93 -1.57
N PHE A 112 35.35 -19.72 -0.74
CA PHE A 112 35.88 -20.97 -0.18
C PHE A 112 36.28 -21.96 -1.27
N TYR A 113 35.40 -22.21 -2.24
CA TYR A 113 35.70 -23.14 -3.35
C TYR A 113 36.79 -22.61 -4.28
N THR A 114 36.86 -21.30 -4.52
CA THR A 114 37.94 -20.68 -5.28
C THR A 114 39.29 -20.92 -4.61
N LYS A 115 39.42 -20.58 -3.32
CA LYS A 115 40.66 -20.81 -2.54
C LYS A 115 41.08 -22.28 -2.53
N ARG A 116 40.11 -23.18 -2.37
CA ARG A 116 40.37 -24.62 -2.37
C ARG A 116 40.82 -25.14 -3.73
N THR A 117 40.26 -24.60 -4.81
CA THR A 117 40.68 -24.93 -6.18
C THR A 117 42.09 -24.42 -6.45
N GLU A 118 42.40 -23.17 -6.11
CA GLU A 118 43.76 -22.60 -6.21
C GLU A 118 44.79 -23.46 -5.46
N THR A 119 44.47 -23.86 -4.22
CA THR A 119 45.34 -24.73 -3.43
C THR A 119 45.60 -26.08 -4.11
N LEU A 120 44.57 -26.69 -4.70
CA LEU A 120 44.71 -27.96 -5.43
C LEU A 120 45.53 -27.79 -6.71
N THR A 121 45.35 -26.68 -7.41
CA THR A 121 46.12 -26.35 -8.63
C THR A 121 47.60 -26.17 -8.30
N VAL A 122 47.94 -25.44 -7.23
CA VAL A 122 49.33 -25.28 -6.78
C VAL A 122 49.96 -26.64 -6.44
N LYS A 123 49.27 -27.47 -5.64
CA LYS A 123 49.77 -28.82 -5.30
C LYS A 123 49.99 -29.70 -6.54
N LEU A 124 49.12 -29.58 -7.54
CA LEU A 124 49.26 -30.33 -8.79
C LEU A 124 50.47 -29.83 -9.61
N GLN A 125 50.66 -28.51 -9.68
CA GLN A 125 51.80 -27.88 -10.34
C GLN A 125 53.12 -28.33 -9.70
N GLU A 126 53.22 -28.26 -8.36
CA GLU A 126 54.38 -28.72 -7.59
C GLU A 126 54.72 -30.19 -7.89
N GLN A 127 53.70 -31.07 -7.95
CA GLN A 127 53.93 -32.46 -8.32
C GLN A 127 54.44 -32.58 -9.75
N GLN A 128 53.86 -31.85 -10.71
CA GLN A 128 54.27 -31.90 -12.11
C GLN A 128 55.71 -31.37 -12.33
N GLU A 129 56.11 -30.35 -11.58
CA GLU A 129 57.48 -29.84 -11.53
C GLU A 129 58.43 -30.87 -10.92
N TRP A 130 58.05 -31.53 -9.83
CA TRP A 130 58.83 -32.62 -9.22
C TRP A 130 59.04 -33.79 -10.19
N PHE A 131 57.99 -34.23 -10.90
CA PHE A 131 58.11 -35.27 -11.94
C PHE A 131 59.01 -34.83 -13.10
N SER A 132 58.92 -33.56 -13.52
CA SER A 132 59.78 -33.01 -14.58
C SER A 132 61.25 -32.95 -14.16
N MET A 133 61.54 -32.59 -12.90
CA MET A 133 62.89 -32.57 -12.35
C MET A 133 63.47 -33.98 -12.26
N LYS A 134 62.67 -34.96 -11.82
CA LYS A 134 63.08 -36.37 -11.74
C LYS A 134 63.43 -36.96 -13.11
N ASN A 135 62.65 -36.64 -14.15
CA ASN A 135 62.93 -37.07 -15.52
C ASN A 135 64.19 -36.42 -16.13
N LYS A 136 64.60 -35.23 -15.66
CA LYS A 136 65.87 -34.60 -16.07
C LYS A 136 67.09 -35.28 -15.42
N ILE A 137 66.97 -35.73 -14.18
CA ILE A 137 68.05 -36.42 -13.44
C ILE A 137 68.33 -37.82 -14.02
N THR A 138 67.31 -38.56 -14.46
CA THR A 138 67.51 -39.90 -15.06
C THR A 138 68.15 -39.89 -16.45
N ARG A 139 68.31 -38.71 -17.09
CA ARG A 139 68.89 -38.58 -18.44
C ARG A 139 70.38 -38.22 -18.46
N GLN A 140 71.02 -38.05 -17.31
CA GLN A 140 72.45 -37.73 -17.23
C GLN A 140 73.17 -38.65 -16.25
N GLU A 141 73.74 -39.76 -16.76
CA GLU A 141 75.03 -40.36 -16.33
C GLU A 141 75.45 -41.48 -17.32
N PRO A 142 76.75 -41.85 -17.42
CA PRO A 142 77.60 -41.41 -18.54
C PRO A 142 77.93 -42.48 -19.60
N HIS A 143 78.22 -41.98 -20.80
CA HIS A 143 78.86 -42.69 -21.91
C HIS A 143 80.23 -43.26 -21.53
N VAL A 144 80.44 -44.58 -21.68
CA VAL A 144 81.75 -45.18 -22.01
C VAL A 144 81.54 -46.27 -23.09
N ALA A 145 82.54 -46.36 -23.95
CA ALA A 145 82.58 -46.91 -25.29
C ALA A 145 82.43 -48.44 -25.46
N LYS A 146 81.88 -48.79 -26.63
CA LYS A 146 82.15 -49.94 -27.54
C LYS A 146 82.88 -51.17 -26.98
N SER A 147 82.27 -52.36 -27.18
CA SER A 147 82.88 -53.46 -27.96
C SER A 147 81.88 -54.60 -28.24
N GLN A 148 82.14 -55.28 -29.36
CA GLN A 148 81.33 -56.30 -30.03
C GLN A 148 81.22 -57.65 -29.30
N SER A 149 80.33 -58.50 -29.85
CA SER A 149 80.58 -59.92 -30.15
C SER A 149 79.93 -61.00 -29.25
N LYS A 150 78.99 -61.71 -29.90
CA LYS A 150 78.73 -63.17 -29.87
C LYS A 150 78.06 -63.78 -28.62
N GLN A 151 76.80 -64.11 -28.86
CA GLN A 151 76.06 -65.32 -28.47
C GLN A 151 76.95 -66.54 -28.14
N ASN A 152 76.70 -67.18 -27.00
CA ASN A 152 76.79 -68.62 -26.77
C ASN A 152 76.17 -69.03 -25.41
N PHE A 153 75.92 -70.33 -25.34
CA PHE A 153 74.96 -71.10 -24.55
C PHE A 153 75.62 -71.72 -23.29
N ILE A 154 74.80 -72.23 -22.35
CA ILE A 154 75.05 -73.29 -21.32
C ILE A 154 75.57 -72.90 -19.91
N GLU A 155 74.66 -73.05 -18.94
CA GLU A 155 74.67 -73.93 -17.74
C GLU A 155 75.88 -73.96 -16.77
N GLY A 156 75.59 -73.93 -15.46
CA GLY A 156 76.60 -74.20 -14.45
C GLY A 156 76.24 -73.73 -13.03
N GLU A 157 75.46 -74.54 -12.34
CA GLU A 157 75.23 -74.54 -10.90
C GLU A 157 76.53 -74.57 -10.07
N LYS A 158 76.61 -73.82 -8.96
CA LYS A 158 77.15 -74.29 -7.67
C LYS A 158 76.98 -73.28 -6.53
N HIS A 159 76.31 -73.77 -5.49
CA HIS A 159 76.24 -73.24 -4.13
C HIS A 159 77.63 -72.94 -3.53
N VAL A 160 77.77 -71.79 -2.86
CA VAL A 160 78.60 -71.65 -1.64
C VAL A 160 77.85 -70.74 -0.67
N ILE A 161 77.53 -71.29 0.50
CA ILE A 161 76.96 -70.62 1.67
C ILE A 161 78.10 -69.89 2.38
N PHE A 162 77.89 -68.61 2.71
CA PHE A 162 78.60 -67.97 3.82
C PHE A 162 77.62 -67.07 4.57
N ASN A 163 77.26 -67.50 5.78
CA ASN A 163 76.54 -66.68 6.74
C ASN A 163 77.47 -65.57 7.25
N SER A 164 77.01 -64.33 7.20
CA SER A 164 77.50 -63.28 8.10
C SER A 164 76.30 -62.53 8.66
N GLU A 165 76.14 -62.74 9.95
CA GLU A 165 75.15 -62.19 10.86
C GLU A 165 75.30 -60.67 10.94
N GLY A 166 74.21 -59.92 10.76
CA GLY A 166 74.26 -58.46 10.76
C GLY A 166 72.91 -57.76 10.71
N SER A 167 72.31 -57.59 11.89
CA SER A 167 71.39 -56.51 12.27
C SER A 167 70.06 -56.37 11.51
N LEU A 168 69.02 -56.92 12.15
CA LEU A 168 67.63 -56.50 12.06
C LEU A 168 67.52 -55.00 12.46
N ASP A 169 67.11 -54.10 11.57
CA ASP A 169 66.01 -53.14 11.85
C ASP A 169 65.58 -52.34 10.58
N LYS A 170 64.27 -52.06 10.48
CA LYS A 170 63.57 -51.11 9.58
C LYS A 170 63.27 -51.50 8.12
N PHE A 171 62.43 -52.50 7.90
CA PHE A 171 61.57 -52.57 6.72
C PHE A 171 60.10 -52.80 7.10
N ASN A 172 59.37 -51.73 7.46
CA ASN A 172 57.92 -51.78 7.64
C ASN A 172 57.20 -50.54 7.07
N LYS A 173 57.55 -50.14 5.83
CA LYS A 173 56.99 -48.94 5.16
C LYS A 173 56.15 -49.16 3.88
N PRO A 174 56.11 -50.31 3.17
CA PRO A 174 55.37 -50.40 1.91
C PRO A 174 53.84 -50.52 2.06
N GLY A 175 53.33 -51.22 3.08
CA GLY A 175 51.88 -51.42 3.28
C GLY A 175 51.10 -50.15 3.64
N LYS A 176 51.73 -49.23 4.39
CA LYS A 176 51.14 -47.95 4.80
C LYS A 176 51.03 -46.95 3.64
N LEU A 177 52.00 -46.98 2.72
CA LEU A 177 51.98 -46.17 1.50
C LEU A 177 50.94 -46.68 0.50
N TYR A 178 50.81 -48.00 0.34
CA TYR A 178 49.83 -48.59 -0.57
C TYR A 178 48.38 -48.30 -0.13
N THR A 179 48.09 -48.42 1.16
CA THR A 179 46.76 -48.09 1.72
C THR A 179 46.43 -46.59 1.61
N GLN A 180 47.42 -45.71 1.79
CA GLN A 180 47.25 -44.27 1.56
C GLN A 180 47.02 -43.93 0.08
N LEU A 181 47.70 -44.63 -0.84
CA LEU A 181 47.52 -44.45 -2.28
C LEU A 181 46.11 -44.84 -2.72
N VAL A 182 45.63 -46.01 -2.30
CA VAL A 182 44.27 -46.49 -2.60
C VAL A 182 43.20 -45.56 -2.00
N SER A 183 43.41 -45.08 -0.77
CA SER A 183 42.53 -44.08 -0.12
C SER A 183 42.48 -42.76 -0.91
N ALA A 184 43.62 -42.27 -1.38
CA ALA A 184 43.69 -41.05 -2.18
C ALA A 184 43.00 -41.21 -3.54
N GLN A 185 43.12 -42.39 -4.16
CA GLN A 185 42.51 -42.70 -5.45
C GLN A 185 40.98 -42.72 -5.36
N LEU A 186 40.42 -43.31 -4.30
CA LEU A 186 38.99 -43.27 -3.98
C LEU A 186 38.49 -41.83 -3.75
N LYS A 187 39.24 -41.01 -3.01
CA LYS A 187 38.90 -39.59 -2.78
C LYS A 187 38.92 -38.77 -4.07
N ILE A 188 39.87 -39.04 -4.97
CA ILE A 188 39.93 -38.38 -6.29
C ILE A 188 38.71 -38.76 -7.13
N GLN A 189 38.27 -40.02 -7.06
CA GLN A 189 37.10 -40.49 -7.79
C GLN A 189 35.80 -39.87 -7.26
N ASP A 190 35.67 -39.72 -5.94
CA ASP A 190 34.56 -39.00 -5.30
C ASP A 190 34.55 -37.50 -5.64
N ILE A 191 35.71 -36.84 -5.66
CA ILE A 191 35.81 -35.44 -6.09
C ILE A 191 35.43 -35.30 -7.58
N LYS A 192 35.80 -36.28 -8.42
CA LYS A 192 35.41 -36.30 -9.84
C LYS A 192 33.90 -36.43 -10.02
N SER A 193 33.23 -37.33 -9.27
CA SER A 193 31.78 -37.48 -9.37
C SER A 193 31.05 -36.22 -8.88
N GLN A 194 31.48 -35.63 -7.77
CA GLN A 194 30.93 -34.37 -7.25
C GLN A 194 31.11 -33.21 -8.24
N ARG A 195 32.27 -33.10 -8.89
CA ARG A 195 32.52 -32.09 -9.93
C ARG A 195 31.57 -32.24 -11.11
N SER A 196 31.31 -33.48 -11.55
CA SER A 196 30.37 -33.75 -12.64
C SER A 196 28.93 -33.38 -12.26
N ALA A 197 28.50 -33.65 -11.02
CA ALA A 197 27.19 -33.25 -10.52
C ALA A 197 27.01 -31.73 -10.50
N LEU A 198 28.00 -31.01 -9.96
CA LEU A 198 28.01 -29.53 -9.94
C LEU A 198 27.99 -28.92 -11.35
N LEU A 199 28.72 -29.50 -12.31
CA LEU A 199 28.69 -29.04 -13.70
C LEU A 199 27.31 -29.20 -14.33
N LEU A 200 26.60 -30.28 -14.00
CA LEU A 200 25.23 -30.51 -14.47
C LEU A 200 24.25 -29.48 -13.88
N GLU A 201 24.41 -29.17 -12.60
CA GLU A 201 23.61 -28.17 -11.88
C GLU A 201 23.86 -26.75 -12.41
N ILE A 202 25.12 -26.40 -12.65
CA ILE A 202 25.51 -25.14 -13.28
C ILE A 202 24.87 -25.03 -14.67
N SER A 203 24.90 -26.10 -15.47
CA SER A 203 24.24 -26.13 -16.78
C SER A 203 22.73 -25.90 -16.69
N ARG A 204 22.05 -26.51 -15.70
CA ARG A 204 20.61 -26.24 -15.43
C ARG A 204 20.35 -24.78 -15.07
N VAL A 205 21.17 -24.18 -14.22
CA VAL A 205 21.05 -22.77 -13.83
C VAL A 205 21.26 -21.85 -15.03
N TYR A 206 22.25 -22.13 -15.88
CA TYR A 206 22.46 -21.37 -17.12
C TYR A 206 21.29 -21.48 -18.10
N GLN A 207 20.58 -22.62 -18.14
CA GLN A 207 19.38 -22.77 -18.98
C GLN A 207 18.10 -22.15 -18.38
N LEU A 208 17.95 -22.15 -17.06
CA LEU A 208 16.76 -21.63 -16.37
C LEU A 208 16.84 -20.13 -16.08
N GLY A 209 18.04 -19.60 -15.86
CA GLY A 209 18.27 -18.18 -15.55
C GLY A 209 17.65 -17.22 -16.56
N PRO A 210 17.85 -17.38 -17.88
CA PRO A 210 17.23 -16.52 -18.88
C PRO A 210 15.70 -16.61 -18.91
N LYS A 211 15.13 -17.79 -18.64
CA LYS A 211 13.66 -17.99 -18.59
C LYS A 211 13.05 -17.30 -17.38
N LEU A 212 13.70 -17.39 -16.22
CA LEU A 212 13.31 -16.67 -15.01
C LEU A 212 13.43 -15.16 -15.19
N LEU A 213 14.50 -14.68 -15.82
CA LEU A 213 14.68 -13.26 -16.12
C LEU A 213 13.58 -12.74 -17.06
N TYR A 214 13.25 -13.52 -18.10
CA TYR A 214 12.16 -13.22 -19.02
C TYR A 214 10.80 -13.16 -18.30
N TYR A 215 10.50 -14.14 -17.43
CA TYR A 215 9.26 -14.17 -16.67
C TYR A 215 9.16 -13.00 -15.68
N TYR A 216 10.26 -12.67 -15.00
CA TYR A 216 10.34 -11.52 -14.10
C TYR A 216 10.12 -10.20 -14.85
N MET A 217 10.76 -10.04 -16.01
CA MET A 217 10.60 -8.84 -16.83
C MET A 217 9.19 -8.71 -17.44
N TYR A 218 8.54 -9.84 -17.77
CA TYR A 218 7.15 -9.89 -18.22
C TYR A 218 6.17 -9.53 -17.09
N LEU A 219 6.39 -10.04 -15.87
CA LEU A 219 5.59 -9.72 -14.70
C LEU A 219 5.69 -8.24 -14.31
N VAL A 220 6.89 -7.66 -14.34
CA VAL A 220 7.10 -6.21 -14.10
C VAL A 220 6.36 -5.38 -15.15
N ARG A 221 6.41 -5.75 -16.44
CA ARG A 221 5.64 -5.06 -17.49
C ARG A 221 4.12 -5.18 -17.29
N LEU A 222 3.65 -6.33 -16.82
CA LEU A 222 2.23 -6.54 -16.52
C LEU A 222 1.76 -5.67 -15.35
N THR A 223 2.57 -5.55 -14.29
CA THR A 223 2.23 -4.67 -13.16
C THR A 223 2.25 -3.21 -13.58
N ASP A 224 3.25 -2.77 -14.37
CA ASP A 224 3.32 -1.40 -14.87
C ASP A 224 2.13 -1.08 -15.78
N MET A 225 1.75 -2.01 -16.67
CA MET A 225 0.55 -1.87 -17.52
C MET A 225 -0.74 -1.81 -16.70
N ASN A 226 -0.86 -2.60 -15.63
CA ASN A 226 -2.04 -2.59 -14.78
C ASN A 226 -2.15 -1.27 -13.98
N ILE A 227 -1.04 -0.78 -13.44
CA ILE A 227 -0.96 0.52 -12.78
C ILE A 227 -1.33 1.65 -13.75
N LEU A 228 -0.79 1.63 -14.97
CA LEU A 228 -1.13 2.61 -16.00
C LEU A 228 -2.62 2.56 -16.40
N LEU A 229 -3.23 1.38 -16.44
CA LEU A 229 -4.65 1.22 -16.72
C LEU A 229 -5.53 1.80 -15.59
N GLN A 230 -5.16 1.57 -14.34
CA GLN A 230 -5.84 2.14 -13.17
C GLN A 230 -5.74 3.67 -13.14
N ILE A 231 -4.54 4.22 -13.36
CA ILE A 231 -4.34 5.68 -13.46
C ILE A 231 -5.22 6.26 -14.57
N LYS A 232 -5.29 5.60 -15.73
CA LYS A 232 -6.14 6.05 -16.84
C LYS A 232 -7.62 6.05 -16.46
N GLN A 233 -8.10 5.03 -15.75
CA GLN A 233 -9.49 4.97 -15.28
C GLN A 233 -9.80 6.09 -14.28
N ILE A 234 -8.89 6.37 -13.34
CA ILE A 234 -9.05 7.46 -12.36
C ILE A 234 -9.09 8.82 -13.08
N LEU A 235 -8.16 9.07 -14.00
CA LEU A 235 -8.13 10.30 -14.78
C LEU A 235 -9.39 10.50 -15.62
N GLU A 236 -9.95 9.42 -16.20
CA GLU A 236 -11.20 9.50 -16.96
C GLU A 236 -12.40 9.77 -16.03
N GLN A 237 -12.42 9.19 -14.83
CA GLN A 237 -13.45 9.49 -13.81
C GLN A 237 -13.38 10.97 -13.38
N GLU A 238 -12.19 11.48 -13.07
CA GLU A 238 -12.00 12.90 -12.70
C GLU A 238 -12.39 13.83 -13.85
N LYS A 239 -12.02 13.50 -15.08
CA LYS A 239 -12.37 14.27 -16.27
C LYS A 239 -13.88 14.35 -16.52
N ASN A 240 -14.65 13.33 -16.11
CA ASN A 240 -16.11 13.35 -16.19
C ASN A 240 -16.77 14.19 -15.07
N ILE A 241 -16.04 14.53 -14.02
CA ILE A 241 -16.53 15.37 -12.90
C ILE A 241 -16.33 16.86 -13.23
N ILE A 242 -15.25 17.21 -13.95
CA ILE A 242 -14.91 18.60 -14.30
C ILE A 242 -16.08 19.38 -14.95
N PRO A 243 -16.87 18.81 -15.90
CA PRO A 243 -18.00 19.51 -16.52
C PRO A 243 -19.16 19.83 -15.56
N GLY A 244 -19.21 19.17 -14.40
CA GLY A 244 -20.24 19.39 -13.38
C GLY A 244 -19.99 20.62 -12.49
N PHE A 245 -18.79 21.21 -12.54
CA PHE A 245 -18.49 22.41 -11.76
C PHE A 245 -18.99 23.69 -12.44
N PRO A 246 -19.37 24.72 -11.67
CA PRO A 246 -19.64 26.06 -12.19
C PRO A 246 -18.50 26.61 -13.05
N ALA A 247 -18.85 27.37 -14.10
CA ALA A 247 -17.87 27.92 -15.06
C ALA A 247 -16.76 28.75 -14.40
N ALA A 248 -17.06 29.43 -13.29
CA ALA A 248 -16.06 30.17 -12.51
C ALA A 248 -14.94 29.27 -11.96
N LEU A 249 -15.28 28.06 -11.49
CA LEU A 249 -14.30 27.10 -10.98
C LEU A 249 -13.54 26.37 -12.09
N GLN A 250 -14.17 26.18 -13.26
CA GLN A 250 -13.50 25.59 -14.42
C GLN A 250 -12.47 26.53 -15.07
N GLN A 251 -12.63 27.84 -14.90
CA GLN A 251 -11.76 28.87 -15.48
C GLN A 251 -10.66 29.35 -14.51
N MET A 252 -10.73 28.99 -13.23
CA MET A 252 -9.67 29.30 -12.27
C MET A 252 -8.38 28.53 -12.59
N ASP A 253 -7.25 29.19 -12.40
CA ASP A 253 -5.97 28.51 -12.49
C ASP A 253 -5.74 27.59 -11.27
N MET A 254 -4.90 26.57 -11.46
CA MET A 254 -4.68 25.52 -10.47
C MET A 254 -4.13 26.05 -9.13
N LYS A 255 -3.40 27.17 -9.15
CA LYS A 255 -2.82 27.77 -7.96
C LYS A 255 -3.91 28.49 -7.14
N SER A 256 -4.78 29.24 -7.80
CA SER A 256 -5.94 29.86 -7.17
C SER A 256 -6.89 28.82 -6.57
N LEU A 257 -7.11 27.69 -7.27
CA LEU A 257 -7.95 26.60 -6.77
C LEU A 257 -7.36 25.90 -5.53
N GLU A 258 -6.03 25.76 -5.47
CA GLU A 258 -5.32 25.20 -4.32
C GLU A 258 -5.39 26.13 -3.09
N GLU A 259 -5.32 27.45 -3.30
CA GLU A 259 -5.46 28.46 -2.25
C GLU A 259 -6.88 28.48 -1.65
N GLU A 260 -7.91 28.44 -2.50
CA GLU A 260 -9.33 28.33 -2.07
C GLU A 260 -9.60 27.01 -1.33
N TYR A 261 -9.04 25.88 -1.81
CA TYR A 261 -9.15 24.59 -1.12
C TYR A 261 -8.53 24.62 0.29
N LYS A 262 -7.38 25.30 0.45
CA LYS A 262 -6.73 25.48 1.75
C LYS A 262 -7.53 26.41 2.66
N ALA A 263 -8.13 27.48 2.12
CA ALA A 263 -9.00 28.37 2.88
C ALA A 263 -10.23 27.60 3.41
N LEU A 264 -10.90 26.82 2.56
CA LEU A 264 -12.04 25.98 2.95
C LEU A 264 -11.67 24.89 3.96
N GLN A 265 -10.46 24.30 3.87
CA GLN A 265 -9.97 23.39 4.92
C GLN A 265 -9.75 24.10 6.26
N GLY A 266 -9.24 25.33 6.23
CA GLY A 266 -9.07 26.18 7.41
C GLY A 266 -10.40 26.48 8.08
N ASP A 267 -11.39 26.92 7.30
CA ASP A 267 -12.74 27.21 7.80
C ASP A 267 -13.42 25.97 8.39
N LYS A 268 -13.26 24.81 7.73
CA LYS A 268 -13.74 23.53 8.26
C LYS A 268 -13.12 23.16 9.61
N SER A 269 -11.83 23.45 9.81
CA SER A 269 -11.18 23.27 11.12
C SER A 269 -11.81 24.18 12.17
N GLY A 270 -12.03 25.45 11.84
CA GLY A 270 -12.65 26.42 12.73
C GLY A 270 -14.10 26.06 13.10
N GLU A 271 -14.90 25.57 12.14
CA GLU A 271 -16.25 25.08 12.41
C GLU A 271 -16.25 23.86 13.33
N VAL A 272 -15.35 22.90 13.10
CA VAL A 272 -15.21 21.71 13.96
C VAL A 272 -14.82 22.10 15.39
N GLU A 273 -13.89 23.04 15.55
CA GLU A 273 -13.49 23.57 16.86
C GLU A 273 -14.66 24.30 17.57
N TYR A 274 -15.45 25.08 16.82
CA TYR A 274 -16.65 25.73 17.36
C TYR A 274 -17.71 24.72 17.82
N PHE A 275 -17.97 23.67 17.03
CA PHE A 275 -18.90 22.61 17.42
C PHE A 275 -18.40 21.82 18.63
N GLN A 276 -17.09 21.55 18.73
CA GLN A 276 -16.49 20.93 19.91
C GLN A 276 -16.66 21.82 21.16
N SER A 277 -16.42 23.13 21.04
CA SER A 277 -16.61 24.07 22.15
C SER A 277 -18.07 24.17 22.60
N LEU A 278 -19.03 24.11 21.67
CA LEU A 278 -20.45 24.04 21.99
C LEU A 278 -20.81 22.76 22.73
N ASP A 279 -20.29 21.61 22.29
CA ASP A 279 -20.55 20.32 22.97
C ASP A 279 -19.95 20.29 24.38
N GLU A 280 -18.74 20.83 24.56
CA GLU A 280 -18.13 21.02 25.89
C GLU A 280 -19.00 21.91 26.79
N THR A 281 -19.55 23.00 26.24
CA THR A 281 -20.44 23.91 26.97
C THR A 281 -21.74 23.20 27.39
N ILE A 282 -22.35 22.43 26.49
CA ILE A 282 -23.57 21.65 26.75
C ILE A 282 -23.29 20.58 27.83
N ASN A 283 -22.16 19.89 27.74
CA ASN A 283 -21.76 18.88 28.72
C ASN A 283 -21.45 19.51 30.10
N GLY A 284 -20.88 20.71 30.12
CA GLY A 284 -20.73 21.50 31.34
C GLY A 284 -22.08 21.85 31.98
N MET A 285 -23.09 22.21 31.19
CA MET A 285 -24.45 22.50 31.67
C MET A 285 -25.18 21.26 32.19
N LYS A 286 -24.96 20.09 31.58
CA LYS A 286 -25.49 18.80 32.09
C LYS A 286 -24.97 18.47 33.49
N GLY A 287 -23.77 18.94 33.86
CA GLY A 287 -23.21 18.79 35.20
C GLY A 287 -23.86 19.65 36.29
N ILE A 288 -24.68 20.64 35.92
CA ILE A 288 -25.35 21.60 36.83
C ILE A 288 -26.82 21.21 37.08
N LEU A 289 -27.23 19.99 36.70
CA LEU A 289 -28.58 19.46 36.92
C LEU A 289 -28.85 19.09 38.39
N ASP A 290 -28.61 20.02 39.32
CA ASP A 290 -29.12 19.90 40.68
C ASP A 290 -30.66 20.07 40.66
N PRO A 291 -31.41 19.22 41.36
CA PRO A 291 -32.86 19.30 41.43
C PRO A 291 -33.29 20.66 41.99
N VAL A 292 -34.06 21.42 41.21
CA VAL A 292 -34.53 22.74 41.63
C VAL A 292 -35.64 22.54 42.66
N LYS A 293 -35.38 22.94 43.91
CA LYS A 293 -36.36 22.94 44.99
C LYS A 293 -37.28 24.15 44.89
N CYS A 294 -38.55 23.91 44.61
CA CYS A 294 -39.61 24.91 44.76
C CYS A 294 -39.80 25.25 46.25
N GLN A 295 -40.13 26.51 46.57
CA GLN A 295 -40.55 26.92 47.93
C GLN A 295 -41.78 26.16 48.45
N CYS A 296 -42.51 25.49 47.55
CA CYS A 296 -43.62 24.61 47.84
C CYS A 296 -43.21 23.18 48.31
N GLY A 297 -41.91 22.87 48.36
CA GLY A 297 -41.39 21.56 48.81
C GLY A 297 -41.31 20.48 47.73
N LEU A 298 -41.66 20.80 46.48
CA LEU A 298 -41.53 19.89 45.33
C LEU A 298 -40.16 20.07 44.65
N GLU A 299 -39.50 18.95 44.34
CA GLU A 299 -38.25 18.88 43.59
C GLU A 299 -38.54 18.58 42.12
N TYR A 300 -38.02 19.40 41.21
CA TYR A 300 -38.15 19.20 39.76
C TYR A 300 -36.80 18.78 39.16
N ASN A 301 -36.78 17.60 38.55
CA ASN A 301 -35.63 17.10 37.80
C ASN A 301 -35.75 17.57 36.34
N LEU A 302 -34.88 18.50 35.93
CA LEU A 302 -34.80 18.94 34.54
C LEU A 302 -34.08 17.86 33.73
N LYS A 303 -34.82 17.03 33.00
CA LYS A 303 -34.24 16.17 31.95
C LYS A 303 -34.08 17.01 30.69
N LEU A 304 -32.83 17.24 30.29
CA LEU A 304 -32.52 17.66 28.92
C LEU A 304 -32.43 16.38 28.09
N ASP A 305 -33.48 16.07 27.34
CA ASP A 305 -33.48 14.99 26.35
C ASP A 305 -32.58 15.41 25.17
N GLY A 306 -31.27 15.19 25.32
CA GLY A 306 -30.30 15.37 24.26
C GLY A 306 -30.18 14.09 23.45
N GLU A 307 -30.90 14.00 22.32
CA GLU A 307 -30.50 13.09 21.25
C GLU A 307 -29.11 13.53 20.78
N ALA A 308 -28.13 12.66 20.99
CA ALA A 308 -26.78 12.86 20.48
C ALA A 308 -26.87 12.97 18.95
N MET A 309 -26.51 14.13 18.41
CA MET A 309 -26.12 14.21 17.00
C MET A 309 -24.80 13.45 16.87
N ASP A 310 -24.88 12.18 16.50
CA ASP A 310 -23.73 11.42 16.01
C ASP A 310 -23.23 12.12 14.73
N ILE A 311 -22.12 12.84 14.86
CA ILE A 311 -21.40 13.40 13.72
C ILE A 311 -20.50 12.26 13.19
N SER A 312 -21.06 11.44 12.29
CA SER A 312 -20.30 10.54 11.40
C SER A 312 -20.08 11.16 10.03
#